data_AF-A0A087PTT2-F1
#
_entry.id   AF-A0A087PTT2-F1
#
_cell.length_a   1.000
_cell.length_b   1.000
_cell.length_c   1.000
_cell.angle_alpha   90.00
_cell.angle_beta   90.00
_cell.angle_gamma   90.00
#
_symmetry.space_group_name_H-M   'P 1'
#
loop_
_entity.id
_entity.type
_entity.pdbx_description
1 polymer ?
#
loop_
_entity_poly.entity_id
_entity_poly.type
_entity_poly.pdbx_seq_one_letter_code
_entity_poly.pdbx_strand_id
1 'polypeptide(L)'
;MDPTTILASVFNYALPMLPAQWAAAASVIGSFVVSACALAAYFWPRPKDGSKWLPLYEAINKLGLNGKHAANADDAAAKTTPKN
;
A
#
# COMPACT_ATOMS: atom_id res chain seq x y z
N MET A 1 -27.76 1.08 2.55
CA MET A 1 -27.39 0.16 1.46
C MET A 1 -26.35 -0.79 1.98
N ASP A 2 -26.43 -2.06 1.63
CA ASP A 2 -25.41 -3.04 2.04
C ASP A 2 -24.06 -2.73 1.36
N PRO A 3 -22.91 -2.83 2.05
CA PRO A 3 -21.58 -2.59 1.47
C PRO A 3 -21.32 -3.37 0.18
N THR A 4 -21.86 -4.58 0.06
CA THR A 4 -21.75 -5.40 -1.15
C THR A 4 -22.51 -4.80 -2.32
N THR A 5 -23.63 -4.13 -2.07
CA THR A 5 -24.42 -3.44 -3.09
C THR A 5 -23.67 -2.22 -3.63
N ILE A 6 -23.00 -1.47 -2.75
CA ILE A 6 -22.15 -0.33 -3.17
C ILE A 6 -20.98 -0.83 -4.01
N LEU A 7 -20.29 -1.89 -3.55
CA LEU A 7 -19.17 -2.49 -4.28
C LEU A 7 -19.60 -2.98 -5.67
N ALA A 8 -20.70 -3.73 -5.74
CA ALA A 8 -21.25 -4.23 -7.00
C ALA A 8 -21.62 -3.09 -7.95
N SER A 9 -22.21 -2.01 -7.43
CA SER A 9 -22.60 -0.84 -8.24
C SER A 9 -21.39 -0.12 -8.83
N VAL A 10 -20.33 0.06 -8.02
CA VAL A 10 -19.07 0.68 -8.47
C VAL A 10 -18.36 -0.21 -9.50
N PHE A 11 -18.32 -1.52 -9.29
CA PHE A 11 -17.72 -2.46 -10.25
C PHE A 11 -18.46 -2.44 -11.59
N ASN A 12 -19.79 -2.50 -11.58
CA ASN A 12 -20.58 -2.46 -12.81
C ASN A 12 -20.47 -1.13 -13.55
N TYR A 13 -20.28 -0.02 -12.83
CA TYR A 13 -20.04 1.29 -13.43
C TYR A 13 -18.64 1.42 -14.05
N ALA A 14 -17.61 0.90 -13.37
CA ALA A 14 -16.21 1.10 -13.74
C ALA A 14 -15.68 0.07 -14.75
N LEU A 15 -16.12 -1.19 -14.67
CA LEU A 15 -15.64 -2.27 -15.54
C LEU A 15 -15.77 -1.98 -17.04
N PRO A 16 -16.89 -1.41 -17.55
CA PRO A 16 -17.03 -1.09 -18.97
C PRO A 16 -16.09 0.02 -19.45
N MET A 17 -15.58 0.87 -18.55
CA MET A 17 -14.64 1.94 -18.87
C MET A 17 -13.20 1.43 -19.02
N LEU A 18 -12.92 0.21 -18.58
CA LEU A 18 -11.61 -0.40 -18.62
C LEU A 18 -11.52 -1.25 -19.90
N PRO A 19 -10.72 -0.85 -20.90
CA PRO A 19 -10.67 -1.62 -22.14
C PRO A 19 -10.09 -3.02 -21.83
N ALA A 20 -10.79 -4.07 -22.25
CA ALA A 20 -10.46 -5.45 -21.87
C ALA A 20 -9.00 -5.83 -22.20
N GLN A 21 -8.45 -5.27 -23.27
CA GLN A 21 -7.04 -5.42 -23.66
C GLN A 21 -6.04 -4.95 -22.57
N TRP A 22 -6.41 -3.94 -21.78
CA TRP A 22 -5.57 -3.37 -20.73
C TRP A 22 -5.86 -3.94 -19.35
N ALA A 23 -6.99 -4.62 -19.15
CA ALA A 23 -7.37 -5.14 -17.83
C ALA A 23 -6.32 -6.11 -17.26
N ALA A 24 -5.87 -7.05 -18.09
CA ALA A 24 -4.82 -7.99 -17.71
C ALA A 24 -3.45 -7.29 -17.54
N ALA A 25 -3.11 -6.33 -18.40
CA ALA A 25 -1.85 -5.60 -18.29
C ALA A 25 -1.83 -4.72 -17.02
N ALA A 26 -2.93 -4.05 -16.70
CA ALA A 26 -3.06 -3.19 -15.53
C ALA A 26 -2.97 -3.99 -14.23
N SER A 27 -3.56 -5.19 -14.16
CA SER A 27 -3.45 -6.06 -12.99
C SER A 27 -2.02 -6.58 -12.80
N VAL A 28 -1.33 -6.94 -13.87
CA VAL A 28 0.09 -7.37 -13.82
C VAL A 28 0.99 -6.21 -13.39
N ILE A 29 0.84 -5.03 -13.98
CA ILE A 29 1.64 -3.85 -13.62
C ILE A 29 1.35 -3.44 -12.16
N GLY A 30 0.08 -3.40 -11.76
CA GLY A 30 -0.30 -3.06 -10.39
C GLY A 30 0.27 -4.03 -9.36
N SER A 31 0.16 -5.34 -9.61
CA SER A 31 0.74 -6.36 -8.73
C SER A 31 2.27 -6.30 -8.69
N PHE A 32 2.92 -6.02 -9.81
CA PHE A 32 4.36 -5.80 -9.86
C PHE A 32 4.79 -4.59 -9.02
N VAL A 33 4.11 -3.45 -9.15
CA VAL A 33 4.41 -2.24 -8.38
C VAL A 33 4.24 -2.47 -6.89
N VAL A 34 3.13 -3.10 -6.48
CA VAL A 34 2.88 -3.44 -5.06
C VAL A 34 3.97 -4.37 -4.52
N SER A 35 4.33 -5.40 -5.28
CA SER A 35 5.39 -6.35 -4.89
C SER A 35 6.77 -5.68 -4.81
N ALA A 36 7.08 -4.80 -5.76
CA ALA A 36 8.32 -4.02 -5.75
C ALA A 36 8.38 -3.08 -4.54
N CYS A 37 7.28 -2.43 -4.18
CA CYS A 37 7.21 -1.61 -2.97
C CYS A 37 7.35 -2.46 -1.70
N ALA A 38 6.76 -3.65 -1.65
CA ALA A 38 6.91 -4.56 -0.51
C ALA A 38 8.38 -4.98 -0.31
N LEU A 39 9.08 -5.33 -1.39
CA LEU A 39 10.51 -5.65 -1.37
C LEU A 39 11.37 -4.46 -0.99
N ALA A 40 11.12 -3.29 -1.61
CA ALA A 40 11.86 -2.08 -1.30
C ALA A 40 11.71 -1.72 0.18
N ALA A 41 10.49 -1.74 0.72
CA ALA A 41 10.28 -1.52 2.13
C ALA A 41 10.95 -2.59 2.99
N TYR A 42 10.97 -3.88 2.62
CA TYR A 42 11.66 -4.91 3.41
C TYR A 42 13.17 -4.61 3.63
N PHE A 43 13.86 -4.09 2.61
CA PHE A 43 15.30 -3.79 2.70
C PHE A 43 15.63 -2.35 3.12
N TRP A 44 14.62 -1.47 3.27
CA TRP A 44 14.86 -0.05 3.54
C TRP A 44 14.76 0.26 5.04
N PRO A 45 15.85 0.67 5.72
CA PRO A 45 15.77 1.07 7.12
C PRO A 45 15.04 2.42 7.29
N ARG A 46 14.28 2.58 8.38
CA ARG A 46 13.51 3.80 8.64
C ARG A 46 14.43 5.04 8.63
N PRO A 47 14.14 6.06 7.79
CA PRO A 47 14.87 7.32 7.81
C PRO A 47 14.72 8.06 9.16
N LYS A 48 15.72 8.87 9.54
CA LYS A 48 15.65 9.71 10.75
C LYS A 48 14.39 10.60 10.74
N ASP A 49 13.87 10.88 11.93
CA ASP A 49 12.76 11.83 12.10
C ASP A 49 13.16 13.21 11.52
N GLY A 50 12.32 13.75 10.64
CA GLY A 50 12.60 14.99 9.89
C GLY A 50 13.31 14.82 8.54
N SER A 51 13.65 13.58 8.14
CA SER A 51 14.23 13.32 6.82
C SER A 51 13.23 13.60 5.69
N LYS A 52 13.71 14.21 4.59
CA LYS A 52 12.92 14.40 3.35
C LYS A 52 12.44 13.09 2.73
N TRP A 53 13.08 11.97 3.09
CA TRP A 53 12.75 10.62 2.61
C TRP A 53 11.70 9.89 3.46
N LEU A 54 11.35 10.44 4.63
CA LEU A 54 10.34 9.87 5.52
C LEU A 54 8.94 9.75 4.87
N PRO A 55 8.39 10.77 4.17
CA PRO A 55 7.09 10.63 3.51
C PRO A 55 7.09 9.60 2.38
N LEU A 56 8.21 9.46 1.65
CA LEU A 56 8.34 8.43 0.62
C LEU A 56 8.38 7.04 1.25
N TYR A 57 9.13 6.88 2.33
CA TYR A 57 9.21 5.63 3.09
C TYR A 57 7.85 5.17 3.60
N GLU A 58 7.04 6.08 4.14
CA GLU A 58 5.68 5.78 4.60
C GLU A 58 4.75 5.40 3.44
N ALA A 59 4.85 6.10 2.31
CA ALA A 59 4.05 5.81 1.11
C ALA A 59 4.34 4.39 0.58
N ILE A 60 5.62 4.00 0.49
CA ILE A 60 6.05 2.67 0.03
C ILE A 60 5.57 1.59 1.01
N ASN A 61 5.70 1.81 2.32
CA ASN A 61 5.24 0.84 3.33
C ASN A 61 3.72 0.65 3.32
N LYS A 62 2.95 1.71 3.06
CA LYS A 62 1.49 1.62 2.89
C LYS A 62 1.12 0.90 1.60
N LEU A 63 1.79 1.20 0.48
CA LEU A 63 1.51 0.62 -0.83
C LEU A 63 1.88 -0.88 -0.88
N GLY A 64 3.01 -1.25 -0.29
CA GLY A 64 3.47 -2.64 -0.21
C GLY A 64 2.72 -3.49 0.84
N LEU A 65 1.70 -2.93 1.50
CA LEU A 65 0.92 -3.60 2.56
C LEU A 65 1.80 -4.10 3.73
N ASN A 66 2.97 -3.49 3.94
CA ASN A 66 3.98 -3.94 4.91
C ASN A 66 3.67 -3.55 6.37
N GLY A 67 2.57 -2.84 6.62
CA GLY A 67 2.25 -2.16 7.89
C GLY A 67 2.18 -3.01 9.17
N LYS A 68 2.45 -4.32 9.12
CA LYS A 68 2.58 -5.25 10.28
C LYS A 68 3.50 -6.47 10.03
N HIS A 69 4.14 -6.55 8.86
CA HIS A 69 4.91 -7.74 8.45
C HIS A 69 6.40 -7.48 8.28
N ALA A 70 6.78 -6.23 7.98
CA ALA A 70 8.18 -5.86 7.86
C ALA A 70 8.71 -5.36 9.20
N ALA A 71 9.88 -5.85 9.63
CA ALA A 71 10.50 -5.52 10.91
C ALA A 71 10.75 -4.01 11.13
N ASN A 72 10.70 -3.22 10.07
CA ASN A 72 10.87 -1.76 10.05
C ASN A 72 9.54 -0.98 9.97
N ALA A 73 8.41 -1.67 9.88
CA ALA A 73 7.06 -1.10 9.97
C ALA A 73 6.54 -1.05 11.42
N ASP A 74 7.08 -1.90 12.31
CA ASP A 74 6.67 -1.99 13.72
C ASP A 74 7.11 -0.78 14.58
N ASP A 75 8.07 0.02 14.12
CA ASP A 75 8.53 1.21 14.85
C ASP A 75 7.48 2.33 14.94
N ALA A 76 6.40 2.27 14.16
CA ALA A 76 5.26 3.17 14.34
C ALA A 76 4.47 2.86 15.63
N ALA A 77 4.43 1.60 16.06
CA ALA A 77 3.81 1.19 17.34
C ALA A 77 4.68 1.57 18.56
N ALA A 78 5.98 1.76 18.37
CA ALA A 78 6.87 2.26 19.42
C ALA A 78 6.62 3.75 19.78
N LYS A 79 5.93 4.52 18.93
CA LYS A 79 5.57 5.92 19.22
C LYS A 79 4.29 6.10 20.06
N THR A 80 3.51 5.04 20.31
CA THR A 80 2.21 5.16 21.01
C THR A 80 2.18 4.56 22.41
N THR A 81 3.28 3.99 22.90
CA THR A 81 3.38 3.60 24.32
C THR A 81 4.00 4.75 25.11
N PRO A 82 3.23 5.53 25.89
CA PRO A 82 3.83 6.40 26.88
C PRO A 82 4.54 5.49 27.88
N LYS A 83 5.82 5.74 28.07
CA LYS A 83 6.64 5.09 29.08
C LYS A 83 6.11 5.57 30.43
N ASN A 84 5.25 4.78 31.08
CA ASN A 84 4.90 4.94 32.49
C ASN A 84 6.10 4.55 33.35
#